data_AF-A0A1V4I2U3-F1
#
_entry.id   AF-A0A1V4I2U3-F1
#
_cell.length_a   1.000
_cell.length_b   1.000
_cell.length_c   1.000
_cell.angle_alpha   90.00
_cell.angle_beta   90.00
_cell.angle_gamma   90.00
#
_symmetry.space_group_name_H-M   'P 1'
#
loop_
_entity.id
_entity.type
_entity.pdbx_description
1 polymer ?
#
loop_
_entity_poly.entity_id
_entity_poly.type
_entity_poly.pdbx_seq_one_letter_code
_entity_poly.pdbx_strand_id
1 'polypeptide(L)'
;MMNIEPDETMLIGQWVLKDGRLVADDVNMRIVALTKSHLLEIGRDASGWLTLYRDPNDGRLWELDYPQSELHGGGPTSFASDIARRSAPEISSKLRTK
;
A
#
# COMPACT_ATOMS: atom_id res chain seq x y z
N MET A 1 3.61 -18.84 -6.51
CA MET A 1 3.22 -18.13 -5.28
C MET A 1 3.69 -16.70 -5.43
N MET A 2 2.85 -15.68 -5.22
CA MET A 2 3.35 -14.30 -5.12
C MET A 2 3.95 -14.13 -3.72
N ASN A 3 5.23 -13.78 -3.65
CA ASN A 3 5.91 -13.51 -2.40
C ASN A 3 6.40 -12.06 -2.35
N ILE A 4 6.58 -11.58 -1.13
CA ILE A 4 7.30 -10.36 -0.83
C ILE A 4 8.72 -10.77 -0.42
N GLU A 5 9.73 -10.14 -1.00
CA GLU A 5 11.11 -10.50 -0.65
C GLU A 5 11.41 -10.12 0.81
N PRO A 6 12.30 -10.84 1.51
CA PRO A 6 12.60 -10.56 2.92
C PRO A 6 13.17 -9.16 3.17
N ASP A 7 13.87 -8.59 2.19
CA ASP A 7 14.47 -7.25 2.20
C ASP A 7 13.55 -6.16 1.60
N GLU A 8 12.44 -6.57 0.98
CA GLU A 8 11.45 -5.64 0.45
C GLU A 8 10.64 -5.00 1.58
N THR A 9 10.72 -3.68 1.68
CA THR A 9 10.11 -2.92 2.77
C THR A 9 9.06 -1.92 2.29
N MET A 10 8.99 -1.65 0.98
CA MET A 10 8.08 -0.68 0.40
C MET A 10 7.72 -1.05 -1.04
N LEU A 11 6.44 -0.93 -1.38
CA LEU A 11 5.89 -1.09 -2.71
C LEU A 11 5.09 0.17 -3.05
N ILE A 12 5.60 0.98 -3.98
CA ILE A 12 4.95 2.23 -4.38
C ILE A 12 4.48 2.09 -5.82
N GLY A 13 3.18 1.98 -6.02
CA GLY A 13 2.60 2.05 -7.35
C GLY A 13 2.65 3.48 -7.89
N GLN A 14 2.73 3.59 -9.21
CA GLN A 14 2.65 4.85 -9.93
C GLN A 14 1.54 4.81 -10.98
N TRP A 15 1.03 5.99 -11.31
CA TRP A 15 0.24 6.17 -12.52
C TRP A 15 1.16 6.47 -13.69
N VAL A 16 1.03 5.69 -14.75
CA VAL A 16 1.84 5.81 -15.96
C VAL A 16 0.94 6.25 -17.10
N LEU A 17 1.40 7.21 -17.90
CA LEU A 17 0.69 7.60 -19.12
C LEU A 17 1.02 6.58 -20.22
N LYS A 18 0.05 5.76 -20.60
CA LYS A 18 0.15 4.78 -21.68
C LYS A 18 -0.93 5.04 -22.71
N ASP A 19 -0.54 5.25 -23.97
CA ASP A 19 -1.45 5.55 -25.09
C ASP A 19 -2.43 6.70 -24.80
N GLY A 20 -1.95 7.76 -24.13
CA GLY A 20 -2.76 8.93 -23.77
C GLY A 20 -3.73 8.70 -22.60
N ARG A 21 -3.65 7.54 -21.93
CA ARG A 21 -4.47 7.22 -20.75
C ARG A 21 -3.58 7.02 -19.53
N LEU A 22 -4.05 7.50 -18.38
CA LEU A 22 -3.44 7.18 -17.10
C LEU A 22 -3.78 5.72 -16.75
N VAL A 23 -2.76 4.87 -16.57
CA VAL A 23 -2.92 3.47 -16.17
C VAL A 23 -2.07 3.14 -14.96
N ALA A 24 -2.51 2.19 -14.15
CA ALA A 24 -1.74 1.68 -13.03
C ALA A 24 -0.52 0.90 -13.55
N ASP A 25 0.63 1.08 -12.90
CA ASP A 25 1.84 0.32 -13.20
C ASP A 25 1.78 -1.12 -12.67
N ASP A 26 2.83 -1.88 -13.00
CA ASP A 26 2.97 -3.28 -12.59
C ASP A 26 3.09 -3.43 -11.06
N VAL A 27 3.63 -2.42 -10.37
CA VAL A 27 3.72 -2.42 -8.90
C VAL A 27 2.34 -2.33 -8.27
N ASN A 28 1.47 -1.47 -8.78
CA ASN A 28 0.09 -1.36 -8.34
C ASN A 28 -0.68 -2.67 -8.60
N MET A 29 -0.51 -3.27 -9.78
CA MET A 29 -1.09 -4.59 -10.07
C MET A 29 -0.58 -5.67 -9.10
N ARG A 30 0.71 -5.63 -8.72
CA ARG A 30 1.29 -6.54 -7.73
C ARG A 30 0.71 -6.34 -6.33
N ILE A 31 0.53 -5.08 -5.89
CA ILE A 31 -0.12 -4.76 -4.61
C ILE A 31 -1.55 -5.32 -4.58
N VAL A 32 -2.32 -5.12 -5.66
CA VAL A 32 -3.69 -5.66 -5.76
C VAL A 32 -3.71 -7.19 -5.70
N ALA A 33 -2.75 -7.86 -6.34
CA ALA A 33 -2.67 -9.31 -6.30
C ALA A 33 -2.27 -9.83 -4.91
N LEU A 34 -1.30 -9.19 -4.25
CA LEU A 34 -0.86 -9.54 -2.89
C LEU A 34 -2.00 -9.41 -1.88
N THR A 35 -2.73 -8.30 -1.90
CA THR A 35 -3.87 -8.07 -0.98
C THR A 35 -5.05 -9.01 -1.23
N LYS A 36 -5.24 -9.49 -2.46
CA LYS A 36 -6.32 -10.44 -2.79
C LYS A 36 -5.99 -11.90 -2.52
N SER A 37 -4.71 -12.29 -2.53
CA SER A 37 -4.33 -13.71 -2.60
C SER A 37 -3.29 -14.18 -1.59
N HIS A 38 -2.53 -13.26 -1.00
CA HIS A 38 -1.41 -13.60 -0.11
C HIS A 38 -1.58 -12.99 1.28
N LEU A 39 -1.81 -11.68 1.33
CA LEU A 39 -1.84 -10.94 2.57
C LEU A 39 -3.18 -11.08 3.29
N LEU A 40 -3.11 -11.17 4.62
CA LEU A 40 -4.29 -11.27 5.47
C LEU A 40 -4.67 -9.88 5.99
N GLU A 41 -5.85 -9.39 5.63
CA GLU A 41 -6.40 -8.17 6.22
C GLU A 41 -6.64 -8.40 7.72
N ILE A 42 -6.04 -7.57 8.57
CA ILE A 42 -6.17 -7.67 10.04
C ILE A 42 -6.95 -6.50 10.65
N GLY A 43 -7.20 -5.45 9.88
CA GLY A 43 -8.03 -4.34 10.31
C GLY A 43 -8.03 -3.17 9.32
N ARG A 44 -9.01 -2.29 9.49
CA ARG A 44 -9.12 -1.02 8.78
C ARG A 44 -9.40 0.08 9.80
N ASP A 45 -8.87 1.26 9.57
CA ASP A 45 -9.16 2.40 10.42
C ASP A 45 -10.60 2.91 10.24
N ALA A 46 -11.07 3.77 11.16
CA ALA A 46 -12.44 4.27 11.13
C ALA A 46 -12.77 5.13 9.89
N SER A 47 -11.76 5.72 9.25
CA SER A 47 -11.95 6.51 8.03
C SER A 47 -12.08 5.65 6.77
N GLY A 48 -11.63 4.39 6.84
CA GLY A 48 -11.65 3.46 5.74
C GLY A 48 -10.46 3.60 4.78
N TRP A 49 -9.58 4.58 5.00
CA TRP A 49 -8.47 4.90 4.10
C TRP A 49 -7.24 4.04 4.35
N LEU A 50 -7.08 3.51 5.56
CA LEU A 50 -5.92 2.75 5.96
C LEU A 50 -6.34 1.32 6.24
N THR A 51 -5.81 0.39 5.46
CA THR A 51 -6.01 -1.05 5.70
C THR A 51 -4.68 -1.68 6.11
N LEU A 52 -4.70 -2.39 7.24
CA LEU A 52 -3.55 -3.10 7.77
C LEU A 52 -3.63 -4.58 7.38
N TYR A 53 -2.53 -5.07 6.84
CA TYR A 53 -2.35 -6.44 6.39
C TYR A 53 -1.19 -7.10 7.13
N ARG A 54 -1.25 -8.43 7.23
CA ARG A 54 -0.16 -9.27 7.74
C ARG A 54 0.30 -10.24 6.67
N ASP A 55 1.62 -10.31 6.47
CA ASP A 55 2.22 -11.35 5.65
C ASP A 55 2.23 -12.68 6.44
N PRO A 56 1.58 -13.75 5.96
CA PRO A 56 1.57 -15.04 6.65
C PRO A 56 2.93 -15.75 6.64
N ASN A 57 3.86 -15.39 5.76
CA ASN A 57 5.16 -16.06 5.64
C ASN A 57 6.12 -15.69 6.77
N ASP A 58 6.14 -14.41 7.17
CA ASP A 58 7.11 -13.88 8.14
C ASP A 58 6.47 -13.01 9.24
N GLY A 59 5.16 -12.77 9.16
CA GLY A 59 4.42 -12.01 10.14
C GLY A 59 4.57 -10.50 10.06
N ARG A 60 5.29 -9.95 9.06
CA ARG A 60 5.45 -8.51 8.87
C ARG A 60 4.10 -7.84 8.63
N LEU A 61 3.97 -6.62 9.15
CA LEU A 61 2.80 -5.79 8.98
C LEU A 61 2.99 -4.82 7.81
N TRP A 62 1.94 -4.71 7.02
CA TRP A 62 1.89 -3.90 5.82
C TRP A 62 0.68 -2.99 5.84
N GLU A 63 0.89 -1.72 5.53
CA GLU A 63 -0.16 -0.73 5.46
C GLU A 63 -0.43 -0.34 4.01
N LEU A 64 -1.70 -0.40 3.62
CA LEU A 64 -2.19 0.17 2.38
C LEU A 64 -2.71 1.58 2.66
N ASP A 65 -2.10 2.56 2.00
CA ASP A 65 -2.56 3.94 1.96
C ASP A 65 -2.91 4.32 0.52
N TYR A 66 -3.91 5.18 0.38
CA TYR A 66 -4.37 5.73 -0.88
C TYR A 66 -4.21 7.26 -0.86
N PRO A 67 -2.97 7.78 -0.97
CA PRO A 67 -2.64 9.19 -0.71
C PRO A 67 -3.34 10.21 -1.61
N GLN A 68 -4.08 9.79 -2.64
CA GLN A 68 -4.76 10.65 -3.60
C GLN A 68 -6.18 10.16 -3.96
N SER A 69 -6.87 9.51 -3.02
CA SER A 69 -8.24 9.00 -3.23
C SER A 69 -9.29 10.05 -3.55
N GLU A 70 -9.01 11.32 -3.24
CA GLU A 70 -9.91 12.45 -3.52
C GLU A 70 -9.95 12.84 -5.01
N LEU A 71 -9.04 12.31 -5.84
CA LEU A 71 -9.13 12.45 -7.29
C LEU A 71 -10.21 11.51 -7.84
N HIS A 72 -11.12 12.04 -8.68
CA HIS A 72 -12.03 11.21 -9.48
C HIS A 72 -11.21 10.20 -10.32
N GLY A 73 -11.14 8.95 -9.86
CA GLY A 73 -10.30 7.90 -10.43
C GLY A 73 -9.40 7.16 -9.42
N GLY A 74 -9.27 7.67 -8.19
CA GLY A 74 -8.45 7.09 -7.12
C GLY A 74 -6.96 7.17 -7.45
N GLY A 75 -6.21 8.10 -6.86
CA GLY A 75 -4.77 8.21 -7.14
C GLY A 75 -3.95 6.98 -6.69
N PRO A 76 -2.61 7.00 -6.89
CA PRO A 76 -1.80 5.80 -6.85
C PRO A 76 -1.74 5.22 -5.44
N THR A 77 -1.94 3.92 -5.33
CA THR A 77 -1.86 3.17 -4.07
C THR A 77 -0.41 3.03 -3.63
N SER A 78 -0.12 3.36 -2.38
CA SER A 78 1.18 3.11 -1.75
C SER A 78 1.04 2.05 -0.66
N PHE A 79 1.95 1.08 -0.65
CA PHE A 79 1.99 0.00 0.33
C PHE A 79 3.33 0.09 1.08
N ALA A 80 3.29 0.36 2.38
CA ALA A 80 4.48 0.55 3.20
C ALA A 80 4.47 -0.40 4.41
N SER A 81 5.61 -1.05 4.68
CA SER A 81 5.78 -1.80 5.93
C SER A 81 5.96 -0.85 7.13
N ASP A 82 5.64 -1.31 8.35
CA ASP A 82 5.82 -0.53 9.60
C ASP A 82 7.25 0.02 9.76
N ILE A 83 8.25 -0.76 9.31
CA ILE A 83 9.68 -0.42 9.35
C ILE A 83 9.98 0.75 8.39
N ALA A 84 9.41 0.74 7.18
CA ALA A 84 9.55 1.83 6.23
C ALA A 84 8.90 3.12 6.76
N ARG A 85 7.77 3.02 7.47
CA ARG A 85 7.09 4.17 8.08
C ARG A 85 7.89 4.82 9.21
N ARG A 86 8.55 4.03 10.06
CA ARG A 86 9.48 4.54 11.09
C ARG A 86 10.69 5.26 10.50
N SER A 87 11.02 4.99 9.24
CA SER A 87 12.16 5.55 8.52
C SER A 87 11.78 6.75 7.62
N ALA A 88 10.49 6.99 7.38
CA ALA A 88 9.96 8.05 6.51
C ALA A 88 8.96 8.97 7.28
N PRO A 89 9.42 10.12 7.83
CA PRO A 89 8.63 10.98 8.70
C PRO A 89 7.32 11.50 8.10
N GLU A 90 7.25 11.63 6.78
CA GLU A 90 6.11 12.21 6.07
C GLU A 90 4.85 11.33 6.14
N ILE A 91 5.02 10.01 6.21
CA ILE A 91 3.91 9.04 6.31
C ILE A 91 3.37 8.97 7.74
N SER A 92 4.17 9.32 8.77
CA SER A 92 3.78 9.22 10.19
C SER A 92 2.87 10.36 10.69
N SER A 93 2.73 11.46 9.95
CA SER A 93 2.08 12.68 10.44
C SER A 93 0.55 12.60 10.55
N LYS A 94 -0.11 11.63 9.89
CA LYS A 94 -1.58 11.55 9.80
C LYS A 94 -2.27 10.79 10.96
N LEU A 95 -1.53 10.16 11.87
CA LEU A 95 -2.11 9.42 13.01
C LEU A 95 -2.04 10.18 14.36
N ARG A 96 -1.52 11.42 14.39
CA ARG A 96 -1.31 12.16 15.66
C ARG A 96 -2.34 13.24 15.99
N THR A 97 -3.46 13.29 15.28
CA THR A 97 -4.58 14.18 15.61
C THR A 97 -5.93 13.49 15.44
N LYS A 98 -6.36 12.76 16.47
CA LYS A 98 -7.44 13.17 17.38
C LYS A 98 -7.53 12.23 18.58
#